data_AF-A0A9Q5G712-F1
#
_entry.id   AF-A0A9Q5G712-F1
#
_cell.length_a   1.000
_cell.length_b   1.000
_cell.length_c   1.000
_cell.angle_alpha   90.00
_cell.angle_beta   90.00
_cell.angle_gamma   90.00
#
_symmetry.space_group_name_H-M   'P 1'
#
loop_
_entity.id
_entity.type
_entity.pdbx_description
1 polymer ?
#
loop_
_entity_poly.entity_id
_entity_poly.type
_entity_poly.pdbx_seq_one_letter_code
_entity_poly.pdbx_strand_id
1 'polypeptide(L)'
;MLNDGRINWQKLVCLAAVKLISVLKPVIDRRRRLALIVDDTLMARSCSKKTELLAKVYDHDKHEFLTGYRGLTVGWSDGNT
;
A
#
# COMPACT_ATOMS: atom_id res chain seq x y z
N MET A 1 -0.85 -22.31 0.53
CA MET A 1 0.33 -21.63 1.11
C MET A 1 0.07 -20.16 1.46
N LEU A 2 -0.86 -19.44 0.81
CA LEU A 2 -1.18 -18.03 1.12
C LEU A 2 -2.17 -17.80 2.28
N ASN A 3 -2.63 -18.85 2.95
CA ASN A 3 -3.75 -18.79 3.93
C ASN A 3 -3.33 -19.38 5.29
N ASP A 4 -2.10 -19.07 5.71
CA ASP A 4 -1.60 -19.41 7.05
C ASP A 4 -1.61 -18.14 7.90
N GLY A 5 -2.54 -18.08 8.86
CA GLY A 5 -2.73 -16.93 9.73
C GLY A 5 -1.54 -16.62 10.67
N ARG A 6 -0.49 -17.45 10.68
CA ARG A 6 0.79 -17.16 11.34
C ARG A 6 1.67 -16.22 10.51
N ILE A 7 1.36 -16.03 9.23
CA ILE A 7 2.10 -15.13 8.34
C ILE A 7 1.67 -13.68 8.63
N ASN A 8 2.60 -12.89 9.14
CA ASN A 8 2.37 -11.46 9.35
C ASN A 8 2.62 -10.69 8.04
N TRP A 9 1.56 -10.59 7.23
CA TRP A 9 1.57 -9.87 5.96
C TRP A 9 1.92 -8.39 6.10
N GLN A 10 1.49 -7.74 7.18
CA GLN A 10 1.83 -6.33 7.43
C GLN A 10 3.33 -6.14 7.63
N LYS A 11 3.97 -7.03 8.41
CA LYS A 11 5.42 -7.03 8.62
C LYS A 11 6.17 -7.27 7.31
N LEU A 12 5.68 -8.19 6.47
CA LEU A 12 6.27 -8.44 5.15
C LEU A 12 6.23 -7.20 4.26
N VAL A 13 5.07 -6.54 4.16
CA VAL A 13 4.90 -5.31 3.37
C VAL A 13 5.82 -4.19 3.87
N CYS A 14 5.91 -3.99 5.19
CA CYS A 14 6.83 -2.99 5.77
C CYS A 14 8.30 -3.30 5.44
N LEU A 15 8.72 -4.56 5.57
CA LEU A 15 10.10 -4.95 5.25
C LEU A 15 10.41 -4.78 3.75
N ALA A 16 9.47 -5.12 2.88
CA ALA A 16 9.59 -4.90 1.45
C ALA A 16 9.71 -3.40 1.11
N ALA A 17 8.87 -2.55 1.72
CA ALA A 17 8.93 -1.10 1.53
C ALA A 17 10.28 -0.51 1.97
N VAL A 18 10.80 -0.90 3.15
CA VAL A 18 12.12 -0.45 3.64
C VAL A 18 13.24 -0.89 2.70
N LYS A 19 13.18 -2.12 2.20
CA LYS A 19 14.18 -2.62 1.24
C LYS A 19 14.11 -1.86 -0.07
N LEU A 20 12.91 -1.59 -0.58
CA LEU A 20 12.70 -0.82 -1.80
C LEU A 20 13.26 0.60 -1.66
N ILE A 21 12.93 1.30 -0.58
CA ILE A 21 13.47 2.64 -0.29
C ILE A 21 15.00 2.62 -0.22
N SER A 22 15.57 1.59 0.41
CA SER A 22 17.03 1.46 0.53
C SER A 22 17.72 1.23 -0.82
N VAL A 23 17.11 0.47 -1.72
CA VAL A 23 17.60 0.24 -3.10
C VAL A 23 17.46 1.50 -3.95
N LEU A 24 16.40 2.28 -3.73
CA LEU A 24 16.14 3.50 -4.49
C LEU A 24 16.97 4.69 -3.98
N LYS A 25 17.39 4.69 -2.71
CA LYS A 25 18.15 5.77 -2.06
C LYS A 25 19.37 6.28 -2.86
N PRO A 26 20.18 5.44 -3.54
CA PRO A 26 21.29 5.89 -4.37
C PRO A 26 20.86 6.53 -5.70
N VAL A 27 19.69 6.13 -6.23
CA VAL A 27 19.10 6.64 -7.49
C VAL A 27 18.35 7.95 -7.25
N ILE A 28 17.89 8.19 -6.02
CA ILE A 28 17.25 9.44 -5.56
C ILE A 28 18.30 10.56 -5.32
N ASP A 29 19.25 10.70 -6.24
CA ASP A 29 20.35 11.69 -6.16
C ASP A 29 19.81 13.10 -5.83
N ARG A 30 20.58 13.87 -5.04
CA ARG A 30 20.23 15.22 -4.55
C ARG A 30 19.93 16.23 -5.68
N ARG A 31 20.32 15.92 -6.91
CA ARG A 31 20.12 16.77 -8.09
C ARG A 31 18.75 16.63 -8.76
N ARG A 32 18.01 15.54 -8.52
CA ARG A 32 16.67 15.32 -9.10
C ARG A 32 15.60 15.43 -8.02
N ARG A 33 14.65 16.35 -8.21
CA ARG A 33 13.45 16.46 -7.36
C ARG A 33 12.53 15.29 -7.68
N LEU A 34 12.71 14.18 -6.98
CA LEU A 34 11.84 13.02 -7.09
C LEU A 34 10.71 13.14 -6.06
N ALA A 35 9.48 12.98 -6.53
CA ALA A 35 8.31 12.88 -5.68
C ALA A 35 8.06 11.40 -5.35
N LEU A 36 8.16 11.06 -4.06
CA LEU A 36 7.67 9.79 -3.55
C LEU A 36 6.17 9.95 -3.26
N ILE A 37 5.35 9.22 -3.99
CA ILE A 37 3.89 9.24 -3.85
C ILE A 37 3.51 8.01 -3.03
N VAL A 38 2.86 8.24 -1.90
CA VAL A 38 2.29 7.19 -1.08
C VAL A 38 0.78 7.42 -1.05
N ASP A 39 0.04 6.50 -1.64
CA ASP A 39 -1.42 6.56 -1.72
C ASP A 39 -2.04 5.30 -1.11
N ASP A 40 -3.16 5.48 -0.42
CA ASP A 40 -3.90 4.46 0.28
C ASP A 40 -5.26 4.21 -0.41
N THR A 41 -5.26 3.38 -1.46
CA THR A 41 -6.46 3.09 -2.20
C THR A 41 -7.33 2.05 -1.49
N LEU A 42 -8.62 2.33 -1.34
CA LEU A 42 -9.60 1.36 -0.86
C LEU A 42 -9.98 0.38 -1.98
N MET A 43 -9.61 -0.88 -1.81
CA MET A 43 -10.06 -1.97 -2.66
C MET A 43 -11.28 -2.64 -2.04
N ALA A 44 -12.47 -2.16 -2.43
CA ALA A 44 -13.75 -2.70 -1.95
C ALA A 44 -13.94 -4.16 -2.36
N ARG A 45 -14.40 -4.99 -1.41
CA ARG A 45 -14.68 -6.42 -1.57
C ARG A 45 -16.03 -6.72 -0.95
N SER A 46 -17.10 -6.33 -1.64
CA SER A 46 -18.50 -6.46 -1.20
C SER A 46 -18.96 -7.91 -0.99
N CYS A 47 -18.35 -8.90 -1.66
CA CYS A 47 -18.80 -10.30 -1.64
C CYS A 47 -17.83 -11.28 -0.96
N SER A 48 -16.73 -10.83 -0.36
CA SER A 48 -15.76 -11.74 0.27
C SER A 48 -16.02 -11.88 1.77
N LYS A 49 -16.27 -13.10 2.26
CA LYS A 49 -16.54 -13.38 3.69
C LYS A 49 -15.44 -14.17 4.40
N LYS A 50 -14.45 -14.69 3.65
CA LYS A 50 -13.41 -15.60 4.16
C LYS A 50 -12.02 -15.24 3.62
N THR A 51 -11.61 -14.01 3.82
CA THR A 51 -10.27 -13.57 3.44
C THR A 51 -9.62 -12.87 4.61
N GLU A 52 -8.39 -13.26 4.92
CA GLU A 52 -7.59 -12.62 5.96
C GLU A 52 -7.42 -11.12 5.63
N LEU A 53 -7.37 -10.28 6.66
CA LEU A 53 -7.19 -8.81 6.59
C LEU A 53 -8.32 -8.01 5.94
N LEU A 54 -9.48 -8.64 5.72
CA LEU A 54 -10.68 -7.91 5.31
C LEU A 54 -11.15 -7.02 6.47
N ALA A 55 -11.04 -5.71 6.30
CA ALA A 55 -11.40 -4.73 7.32
C ALA A 55 -12.61 -3.90 6.86
N LYS A 56 -13.40 -3.44 7.83
CA LYS A 56 -14.39 -2.39 7.60
C LYS A 56 -13.65 -1.06 7.57
N VAL A 57 -13.63 -0.43 6.40
CA VAL A 57 -12.93 0.84 6.15
C VAL A 57 -13.97 1.91 5.87
N TYR A 58 -13.77 3.11 6.40
CA TYR A 58 -14.59 4.26 6.06
C TYR A 58 -14.10 4.87 4.74
N ASP A 59 -14.97 4.86 3.74
CA ASP A 59 -14.77 5.55 2.48
C ASP A 59 -15.14 7.03 2.69
N HIS A 60 -14.15 7.91 2.58
CA HIS A 60 -14.33 9.36 2.77
C HIS A 60 -14.88 10.05 1.52
N ASP A 61 -14.83 9.40 0.35
CA ASP A 61 -15.38 9.95 -0.91
C ASP A 61 -16.90 9.72 -0.95
N LYS A 62 -17.33 8.51 -0.61
CA LYS A 62 -18.74 8.10 -0.61
C LYS A 62 -19.44 8.21 0.75
N HIS A 63 -18.70 8.60 1.79
CA HIS A 63 -19.17 8.67 3.17
C HIS A 63 -19.82 7.38 3.69
N GLU A 64 -19.38 6.22 3.20
CA GLU A 64 -19.94 4.91 3.54
C GLU A 64 -18.88 3.96 4.10
N PHE A 65 -19.32 2.96 4.87
CA PHE A 65 -18.41 1.91 5.32
C PHE A 65 -18.39 0.75 4.33
N LEU A 66 -17.22 0.51 3.74
CA LEU A 66 -17.01 -0.61 2.82
C LEU A 66 -16.13 -1.66 3.48
N THR A 67 -16.42 -2.91 3.17
CA THR A 67 -15.60 -4.04 3.54
C THR A 67 -14.56 -4.26 2.44
N GLY A 68 -13.27 -4.22 2.78
CA GLY A 68 -12.22 -4.26 1.76
C GLY A 68 -10.80 -4.25 2.31
N TYR A 69 -9.86 -3.93 1.43
CA TYR A 69 -8.45 -3.79 1.74
C TYR A 69 -7.98 -2.37 1.54
N ARG A 70 -6.99 -1.96 2.33
CA ARG A 70 -6.24 -0.72 2.14
C ARG A 70 -4.97 -1.07 1.38
N GLY A 71 -5.00 -0.88 0.07
CA GLY A 71 -3.84 -1.05 -0.78
C GLY A 71 -2.91 0.14 -0.58
N LEU A 72 -1.74 -0.09 0.01
CA LEU A 72 -0.68 0.91 0.04
C LEU A 72 0.04 0.89 -1.30
N THR A 73 -0.13 1.94 -2.08
CA THR A 73 0.55 2.15 -3.35
C THR A 73 1.72 3.10 -3.13
N VAL A 74 2.91 2.67 -3.59
CA VAL A 74 4.12 3.48 -3.56
C VAL A 74 4.57 3.71 -4.99
N GLY A 75 4.57 4.97 -5.42
CA GLY A 75 4.99 5.40 -6.75
C GLY A 75 6.12 6.42 -6.68
N TRP A 76 6.90 6.52 -7.76
CA TRP A 76 7.88 7.58 -7.96
C TRP A 76 7.50 8.39 -9.18
N SER A 77 7.67 9.71 -9.10
CA SER A 77 7.62 10.61 -10.25
C SER A 77 8.88 11.47 -10.26
N ASP A 78 9.46 11.65 -11.44
CA ASP A 78 10.62 12.53 -11.66
C ASP A 78 10.27 14.01 -11.69
N GLY A 79 8.99 14.37 -11.47
CA GLY A 79 8.53 15.74 -11.31
C GLY A 79 8.83 16.63 -12.52
N ASN A 80 9.22 16.04 -13.65
CA ASN A 80 9.63 16.78 -14.83
C ASN A 80 8.37 17.16 -15.62
N THR A 81 8.15 18.47 -15.74
CA THR A 81 7.15 19.06 -16.63
C THR A 81 7.77 19.25 -18.01
#